data_AF-A0A2K3PB51-F1
#
_entry.id   AF-A0A2K3PB51-F1
#
_cell.length_a   1.000
_cell.length_b   1.000
_cell.length_c   1.000
_cell.angle_alpha   90.00
_cell.angle_beta   90.00
_cell.angle_gamma   90.00
#
_symmetry.space_group_name_H-M   'P 1'
#
loop_
_entity.id
_entity.type
_entity.pdbx_description
1 polymer ?
#
loop_
_entity_poly.entity_id
_entity_poly.type
_entity_poly.pdbx_seq_one_letter_code
_entity_poly.pdbx_strand_id
1 'polypeptide(L)'
;MMAVSSGSKDGSKVVMDNGKYVRYTPEQVEALERLYHECPKPTSLRRQQLIRDCPILSHIEPKQIKVWFQNRRCREKQRKEAGRLQAVNRKLTAMNKLLMEENDRLQKQVSHLVYENTFFRQHTQNTTLATTDTSCESVVTSGQQHPPRDASPAGLLSIAEETLAEFLSKATGTAVEWVQMPGMKPGPDSIGIVAISHGSPGVAARACGLVGLEPARVAEILKDRLSWHRDCRTVDVLNVMSTANGGTIELLYMQLYAPTTLAPGRDFWLLRFTSILEDGSLVVCERSLNNTQNGPSMPPVPHFVRADVLPSGYLIRPCEGGGSIIHIVDHMLLEPWSVPEVLRPLYESSMLLAQRTTMAALRHLRQISQEVSQPSVTGWGRRPAALRALSQRLSKGFNEAVNGFTDDGWSMLESDGIDDVTLLVNSSPNKMMGLNLGYNNGFPSVTSSVLCAKASMLLQNVPPAILLRFLREHRSEWADTSIDAYSAAAIKAGPCSLPGARVGGYGGQVILPLAHTIEHEEFMEVIKLENMGYYRDDMTMPGDIFLLQLCSGVDEQAVGTSAELIFAPIDASFSDDAPILPSGFRIIPLDSATASLL
;
A
#
# COMPACT_ATOMS: atom_id res chain seq x y z
N MET A 1 -16.54 -36.17 -30.63
CA MET A 1 -16.68 -37.56 -31.10
C MET A 1 -15.52 -38.38 -30.51
N MET A 2 -15.75 -39.03 -29.36
CA MET A 2 -15.14 -40.32 -29.00
C MET A 2 -16.06 -40.93 -27.94
N ALA A 3 -16.47 -42.16 -28.22
CA ALA A 3 -17.64 -42.80 -27.68
C ALA A 3 -17.34 -43.64 -26.44
N VAL A 4 -18.37 -43.73 -25.61
CA VAL A 4 -18.54 -44.69 -24.52
C VAL A 4 -18.52 -46.12 -25.08
N SER A 5 -17.74 -47.01 -24.47
CA SER A 5 -17.81 -48.45 -24.71
C SER A 5 -18.11 -49.18 -23.40
N SER A 6 -19.36 -49.60 -23.26
CA SER A 6 -19.83 -50.59 -22.30
C SER A 6 -19.54 -52.00 -22.81
N GLY A 7 -18.82 -52.81 -22.04
CA GLY A 7 -18.68 -54.25 -22.24
C GLY A 7 -19.08 -55.01 -20.97
N SER A 8 -20.05 -55.91 -21.08
CA SER A 8 -20.51 -56.82 -20.02
C SER A 8 -20.27 -58.28 -20.43
N LYS A 9 -20.08 -59.15 -19.40
CA LYS A 9 -19.88 -60.62 -19.37
C LYS A 9 -18.42 -61.07 -19.53
N ASP A 10 -17.88 -62.03 -18.76
CA ASP A 10 -18.51 -63.17 -18.09
C ASP A 10 -17.73 -63.62 -16.83
N GLY A 11 -18.36 -64.47 -16.02
CA GLY A 11 -17.98 -64.78 -14.64
C GLY A 11 -16.61 -65.44 -14.40
N SER A 12 -15.93 -64.94 -13.37
CA SER A 12 -15.01 -65.70 -12.52
C SER A 12 -15.29 -65.27 -11.08
N LYS A 13 -15.74 -66.23 -10.26
CA LYS A 13 -15.89 -66.07 -8.81
C LYS A 13 -14.52 -65.80 -8.20
N VAL A 14 -14.10 -64.54 -8.16
CA VAL A 14 -13.05 -64.08 -7.26
C VAL A 14 -13.75 -63.54 -6.04
N VAL A 15 -13.64 -64.29 -4.94
CA VAL A 15 -13.99 -63.87 -3.59
C VAL A 15 -13.31 -62.52 -3.33
N MET A 16 -14.06 -61.42 -3.46
CA MET A 16 -13.57 -60.10 -3.07
C MET A 16 -13.55 -60.06 -1.55
N ASP A 17 -12.34 -60.21 -1.03
CA ASP A 17 -11.97 -59.90 0.34
C ASP A 17 -12.43 -58.47 0.67
N ASN A 18 -13.52 -58.36 1.42
CA ASN A 18 -14.23 -57.10 1.71
C ASN A 18 -13.49 -56.25 2.78
N GLY A 19 -12.19 -56.48 2.97
CA GLY A 19 -11.42 -56.04 4.14
C GLY A 19 -10.57 -54.77 3.98
N LYS A 20 -10.63 -54.03 2.86
CA LYS A 20 -9.71 -52.88 2.63
C LYS A 20 -10.28 -51.49 2.91
N TYR A 21 -11.58 -51.33 3.16
CA TYR A 21 -12.18 -50.03 3.49
C TYR A 21 -12.95 -50.08 4.80
N VAL A 22 -12.42 -49.42 5.82
CA VAL A 22 -13.10 -49.20 7.09
C VAL A 22 -14.22 -48.19 6.87
N ARG A 23 -15.46 -48.62 7.09
CA ARG A 23 -16.64 -47.76 7.00
C ARG A 23 -17.06 -47.34 8.40
N TYR A 24 -16.80 -46.08 8.75
CA TYR A 24 -17.20 -45.51 10.03
C TYR A 24 -18.72 -45.30 10.06
N THR A 25 -19.36 -45.52 11.22
CA THR A 25 -20.77 -45.15 11.41
C THR A 25 -20.91 -43.62 11.46
N PRO A 26 -22.10 -43.07 11.19
CA PRO A 26 -22.34 -41.62 11.28
C PRO A 26 -21.91 -41.03 12.64
N GLU A 27 -22.17 -41.74 13.74
CA GLU A 27 -21.84 -41.33 15.10
C GLU A 27 -20.32 -41.33 15.34
N GLN A 28 -19.60 -42.30 14.76
CA GLN A 28 -18.14 -42.35 14.78
C GLN A 28 -17.54 -41.20 13.96
N VAL A 29 -18.10 -40.89 12.80
CA VAL A 29 -17.67 -39.74 11.98
C VAL A 29 -17.88 -38.44 12.74
N GLU A 30 -19.04 -38.23 13.35
CA GLU A 30 -19.34 -37.02 14.12
C GLU A 30 -18.39 -36.85 15.33
N ALA A 31 -18.10 -37.94 16.04
CA ALA A 31 -17.12 -37.93 17.13
C ALA A 31 -15.71 -37.59 16.64
N LEU A 32 -15.27 -38.19 15.54
CA LEU A 32 -13.97 -37.87 14.92
C LEU A 32 -13.91 -36.44 14.40
N GLU A 33 -15.01 -35.91 13.86
CA GLU A 33 -15.10 -34.51 13.44
C GLU A 33 -15.04 -33.55 14.62
N ARG A 34 -15.75 -33.80 15.74
CA ARG A 34 -15.60 -33.00 16.96
C ARG A 34 -14.15 -32.99 17.46
N LEU A 35 -13.53 -34.15 17.56
CA LEU A 35 -12.11 -34.27 17.97
C LEU A 35 -11.14 -33.59 17.00
N TYR A 36 -11.49 -33.50 15.71
CA TYR A 36 -10.70 -32.79 14.71
C TYR A 36 -10.67 -31.28 14.93
N HIS A 37 -11.78 -30.69 15.37
CA HIS A 37 -11.84 -29.27 15.70
C HIS A 37 -11.00 -28.93 16.93
N GLU A 38 -10.88 -29.87 17.89
CA GLU A 38 -10.03 -29.70 19.08
C GLU A 38 -8.54 -29.92 18.79
N CYS A 39 -8.19 -31.00 18.07
CA CYS A 39 -6.80 -31.35 17.80
C CYS A 39 -6.63 -32.02 16.42
N PRO A 40 -6.35 -31.25 15.35
CA PRO A 40 -6.27 -31.77 13.98
C PRO A 40 -5.02 -32.64 13.69
N LYS A 41 -4.04 -32.70 14.61
CA LYS A 41 -2.82 -33.51 14.51
C LYS A 41 -2.55 -34.28 15.82
N PRO A 42 -3.39 -35.25 16.20
CA PRO A 42 -3.25 -35.94 17.47
C PRO A 42 -1.96 -36.79 17.51
N THR A 43 -1.23 -36.71 18.63
CA THR A 43 -0.03 -37.52 18.89
C THR A 43 -0.38 -39.01 19.05
N SER A 44 0.61 -39.90 19.02
CA SER A 44 0.36 -41.34 19.19
C SER A 44 -0.27 -41.67 20.54
N LEU A 45 0.20 -41.01 21.60
CA LEU A 45 -0.35 -41.13 22.95
C LEU A 45 -1.81 -40.63 23.00
N ARG A 46 -2.08 -39.46 22.40
CA ARG A 46 -3.44 -38.92 22.34
C ARG A 46 -4.40 -39.84 21.58
N ARG A 47 -3.97 -40.44 20.47
CA ARG A 47 -4.80 -41.43 19.74
C ARG A 47 -5.15 -42.66 20.57
N GLN A 48 -4.23 -43.13 21.42
CA GLN A 48 -4.51 -44.25 22.34
C GLN A 48 -5.48 -43.85 23.46
N GLN A 49 -5.36 -42.63 23.98
CA GLN A 49 -6.29 -42.08 24.98
C GLN A 49 -7.71 -41.93 24.40
N LEU A 50 -7.84 -41.39 23.18
CA LEU A 50 -9.14 -41.20 22.54
C LEU A 50 -9.96 -42.50 22.39
N ILE A 51 -9.29 -43.63 22.19
CA ILE A 51 -9.95 -44.95 22.11
C ILE A 51 -10.47 -45.40 23.48
N ARG A 52 -9.78 -45.02 24.57
CA ARG A 52 -10.19 -45.32 25.95
C ARG A 52 -11.29 -44.38 26.43
N ASP A 53 -11.18 -43.10 26.09
CA ASP A 53 -12.02 -42.03 26.61
C ASP A 53 -13.32 -41.87 25.80
N CYS A 54 -13.37 -42.34 24.54
CA CYS A 54 -14.56 -42.34 23.71
C CYS A 54 -15.02 -43.77 23.39
N PRO A 55 -16.02 -44.32 24.13
CA PRO A 55 -16.53 -45.68 23.93
C PRO A 55 -16.98 -45.96 22.49
N ILE A 56 -17.48 -44.96 21.78
CA ILE A 56 -17.91 -45.04 20.36
C ILE A 56 -16.72 -45.34 19.41
N LEU A 57 -15.49 -44.98 19.80
CA LEU A 57 -14.26 -45.21 19.03
C LEU A 57 -13.45 -46.42 19.56
N SER A 58 -13.95 -47.12 20.59
CA SER A 58 -13.23 -48.22 21.27
C SER A 58 -12.87 -49.39 20.34
N HIS A 59 -13.64 -49.59 19.27
CA HIS A 59 -13.42 -50.62 18.26
C HIS A 59 -12.61 -50.15 17.04
N ILE A 60 -12.04 -48.93 17.08
CA ILE A 60 -11.24 -48.36 15.99
C ILE A 60 -9.76 -48.45 16.36
N GLU A 61 -8.94 -48.95 15.44
CA GLU A 61 -7.50 -49.04 15.68
C GLU A 61 -6.83 -47.66 15.67
N PRO A 62 -5.76 -47.42 16.48
CA PRO A 62 -5.02 -46.16 16.46
C PRO A 62 -4.48 -45.77 15.08
N LYS A 63 -4.16 -46.76 14.23
CA LYS A 63 -3.73 -46.56 12.84
C LYS A 63 -4.87 -46.03 11.97
N GLN A 64 -6.09 -46.50 12.16
CA GLN A 64 -7.27 -46.06 11.41
C GLN A 64 -7.62 -44.61 11.77
N ILE A 65 -7.54 -44.23 13.05
CA ILE A 65 -7.69 -42.83 13.50
C ILE A 65 -6.62 -41.95 12.83
N LYS A 66 -5.35 -42.38 12.82
CA LYS A 66 -4.27 -41.65 12.13
C LYS A 66 -4.60 -41.40 10.65
N VAL A 67 -5.04 -42.44 9.94
CA VAL A 67 -5.41 -42.36 8.51
C VAL A 67 -6.62 -41.46 8.30
N TRP A 68 -7.64 -41.54 9.16
CA TRP A 68 -8.82 -40.68 9.09
C TRP A 68 -8.43 -39.19 9.22
N PHE A 69 -7.61 -38.83 10.22
CA PHE A 69 -7.14 -37.45 10.42
C PHE A 69 -6.23 -36.98 9.28
N GLN A 70 -5.40 -37.86 8.71
CA GLN A 70 -4.61 -37.55 7.51
C GLN A 70 -5.51 -37.27 6.30
N ASN A 71 -6.50 -38.12 6.07
CA ASN A 71 -7.45 -37.97 4.96
C ASN A 71 -8.36 -36.76 5.14
N ARG A 72 -8.79 -36.44 6.36
CA ARG A 72 -9.61 -35.25 6.66
C ARG A 72 -8.84 -33.97 6.36
N ARG A 73 -7.57 -33.88 6.78
CA ARG A 73 -6.68 -32.76 6.43
C ARG A 73 -6.47 -32.65 4.92
N CYS A 74 -6.25 -33.78 4.25
CA CYS A 74 -6.08 -33.81 2.80
C CYS A 74 -7.35 -33.32 2.07
N ARG A 75 -8.53 -33.81 2.45
CA ARG A 75 -9.82 -33.40 1.89
C ARG A 75 -10.13 -31.93 2.16
N GLU A 76 -9.83 -31.43 3.36
CA GLU A 76 -10.01 -30.02 3.69
C GLU A 76 -9.07 -29.14 2.87
N LYS A 77 -7.79 -29.54 2.76
CA LYS A 77 -6.82 -28.86 1.89
C LYS A 77 -7.31 -28.86 0.44
N GLN A 78 -7.78 -29.98 -0.08
CA GLN A 78 -8.36 -30.08 -1.43
C GLN A 78 -9.60 -29.20 -1.60
N ARG A 79 -10.49 -29.12 -0.61
CA ARG A 79 -11.69 -28.27 -0.68
C ARG A 79 -11.33 -26.79 -0.67
N LYS A 80 -10.38 -26.37 0.18
CA LYS A 80 -9.83 -25.00 0.19
C LYS A 80 -9.16 -24.67 -1.14
N GLU A 81 -8.35 -25.60 -1.67
CA GLU A 81 -7.66 -25.44 -2.95
C GLU A 81 -8.64 -25.40 -4.13
N ALA A 82 -9.66 -26.25 -4.16
CA ALA A 82 -10.71 -26.22 -5.17
C ALA A 82 -11.50 -24.90 -5.12
N GLY A 83 -11.82 -24.38 -3.93
CA GLY A 83 -12.43 -23.07 -3.77
C GLY A 83 -11.53 -21.95 -4.26
N ARG A 84 -10.23 -22.01 -3.95
CA ARG A 84 -9.21 -21.08 -4.46
C ARG A 84 -9.13 -21.12 -5.98
N LEU A 85 -9.07 -22.32 -6.57
CA LEU A 85 -9.05 -22.52 -8.02
C LEU A 85 -10.32 -22.01 -8.70
N GLN A 86 -11.50 -22.21 -8.11
CA GLN A 86 -12.74 -21.65 -8.63
C GLN A 86 -12.74 -20.12 -8.58
N ALA A 87 -12.27 -19.52 -7.48
CA ALA A 87 -12.13 -18.07 -7.37
C ALA A 87 -11.13 -17.51 -8.41
N VAL A 88 -9.98 -18.17 -8.56
CA VAL A 88 -8.98 -17.85 -9.59
C VAL A 88 -9.55 -17.99 -10.99
N ASN A 89 -10.32 -19.03 -11.27
CA ASN A 89 -10.93 -19.25 -12.58
C ASN A 89 -11.97 -18.16 -12.90
N ARG A 90 -12.77 -17.73 -11.92
CA ARG A 90 -13.67 -16.58 -12.08
C ARG A 90 -12.89 -15.30 -12.40
N LYS A 91 -11.81 -15.01 -11.65
CA LYS A 91 -10.93 -13.87 -11.92
C LYS A 91 -10.30 -13.94 -13.32
N LEU A 92 -9.77 -15.10 -13.71
CA LEU A 92 -9.15 -15.33 -15.01
C LEU A 92 -10.17 -15.18 -16.14
N THR A 93 -11.40 -15.68 -15.95
CA THR A 93 -12.49 -15.51 -16.92
C THR A 93 -12.85 -14.04 -17.09
N ALA A 94 -12.97 -13.29 -16.00
CA ALA A 94 -13.22 -11.84 -16.05
C ALA A 94 -12.06 -11.09 -16.72
N MET A 95 -10.81 -11.44 -16.40
CA MET A 95 -9.62 -10.83 -17.01
C MET A 95 -9.48 -11.17 -18.49
N ASN A 96 -9.81 -12.40 -18.90
CA ASN A 96 -9.87 -12.79 -20.31
C ASN A 96 -10.95 -12.00 -21.07
N LYS A 97 -12.12 -11.77 -20.46
CA LYS A 97 -13.16 -10.91 -21.05
C LYS A 97 -12.62 -9.50 -21.29
N LEU A 98 -11.94 -8.90 -20.31
CA LEU A 98 -11.30 -7.58 -20.46
C LEU A 98 -10.22 -7.56 -21.56
N LEU A 99 -9.37 -8.59 -21.63
CA LEU A 99 -8.37 -8.70 -22.68
C LEU A 99 -9.01 -8.83 -24.06
N MET A 100 -10.11 -9.57 -24.21
CA MET A 100 -10.84 -9.67 -25.47
C MET A 100 -11.50 -8.34 -25.87
N GLU A 101 -12.10 -7.63 -24.92
CA GLU A 101 -12.68 -6.30 -25.15
C GLU A 101 -11.61 -5.29 -25.59
N GLU A 102 -10.45 -5.31 -24.95
CA GLU A 102 -9.33 -4.43 -25.33
C GLU A 102 -8.74 -4.81 -26.69
N ASN A 103 -8.66 -6.10 -27.00
CA ASN A 103 -8.21 -6.57 -28.32
C ASN A 103 -9.19 -6.14 -29.43
N ASP A 104 -10.49 -6.30 -29.22
CA ASP A 104 -11.52 -5.81 -30.16
C ASP A 104 -11.43 -4.29 -30.36
N ARG A 105 -11.19 -3.54 -29.27
CA ARG A 105 -10.99 -2.09 -29.33
C ARG A 105 -9.74 -1.70 -30.12
N LEU A 106 -8.60 -2.35 -29.84
CA LEU A 106 -7.35 -2.14 -30.58
C LEU A 106 -7.53 -2.50 -32.06
N GLN A 107 -8.24 -3.57 -32.37
CA GLN A 107 -8.50 -4.00 -33.73
C GLN A 107 -9.39 -3.01 -34.49
N LYS A 108 -10.35 -2.37 -33.81
CA LYS A 108 -11.11 -1.22 -34.35
C LYS A 108 -10.24 0.00 -34.60
N GLN A 109 -9.34 0.36 -33.66
CA GLN A 109 -8.41 1.46 -33.85
C GLN A 109 -7.45 1.22 -35.01
N VAL A 110 -6.89 0.01 -35.13
CA VAL A 110 -6.06 -0.39 -36.26
C VAL A 110 -6.85 -0.28 -37.56
N SER A 111 -8.09 -0.76 -37.58
CA SER A 111 -8.96 -0.67 -38.76
C SER A 111 -9.22 0.79 -39.17
N HIS A 112 -9.46 1.69 -38.21
CA HIS A 112 -9.62 3.13 -38.46
C HIS A 112 -8.34 3.75 -39.03
N LEU A 113 -7.19 3.50 -38.40
CA LEU A 113 -5.89 4.03 -38.85
C LEU A 113 -5.49 3.48 -40.21
N VAL A 114 -5.81 2.22 -40.52
CA VAL A 114 -5.60 1.63 -41.85
C VAL A 114 -6.51 2.29 -42.88
N TYR A 115 -7.78 2.54 -42.54
CA TYR A 115 -8.71 3.26 -43.40
C TYR A 115 -8.23 4.68 -43.69
N GLU A 116 -7.85 5.45 -42.66
CA GLU A 116 -7.28 6.79 -42.81
C GLU A 116 -5.99 6.78 -43.63
N ASN A 117 -5.06 5.87 -43.37
CA ASN A 117 -3.84 5.75 -44.18
C ASN A 117 -4.15 5.45 -45.65
N THR A 118 -5.15 4.61 -45.92
CA THR A 118 -5.57 4.30 -47.28
C THR A 118 -6.18 5.54 -47.95
N PHE A 119 -7.00 6.30 -47.22
CA PHE A 119 -7.56 7.57 -47.68
C PHE A 119 -6.48 8.62 -47.98
N PHE A 120 -5.50 8.78 -47.09
CA PHE A 120 -4.37 9.69 -47.29
C PHE A 120 -3.53 9.27 -48.50
N ARG A 121 -3.19 7.98 -48.65
CA ARG A 121 -2.45 7.50 -49.84
C ARG A 121 -3.21 7.71 -51.14
N GLN A 122 -4.54 7.56 -51.15
CA GLN A 122 -5.38 7.84 -52.32
C GLN A 122 -5.43 9.35 -52.64
N HIS A 123 -5.50 10.21 -51.63
CA HIS A 123 -5.41 11.67 -51.83
C HIS A 123 -4.04 12.09 -52.33
N THR A 124 -2.93 11.55 -51.78
CA THR A 124 -1.58 11.89 -52.24
C THR A 124 -1.31 11.41 -53.67
N GLN A 125 -1.89 10.30 -54.12
CA GLN A 125 -1.79 9.84 -55.51
C GLN A 125 -2.65 10.67 -56.49
N ASN A 126 -3.80 11.19 -56.04
CA ASN A 126 -4.64 12.07 -56.87
C ASN A 126 -4.07 13.49 -57.01
N THR A 127 -3.31 13.99 -56.02
CA THR A 127 -2.71 15.34 -56.05
C THR A 127 -1.46 15.44 -56.94
N THR A 128 -0.81 14.31 -57.30
CA THR A 128 0.36 14.33 -58.22
C THR A 128 0.02 14.55 -59.70
N LEU A 129 -1.26 14.73 -60.07
CA LEU A 129 -1.70 14.96 -61.45
C LEU A 129 -2.33 16.34 -61.70
N ALA A 130 -2.38 17.22 -60.69
CA ALA A 130 -2.95 18.54 -60.85
C ALA A 130 -2.07 19.65 -60.25
N THR A 131 -1.58 20.48 -61.17
CA THR A 131 -1.29 21.91 -61.05
C THR A 131 0.05 22.36 -60.43
N THR A 132 0.85 22.90 -61.35
CA THR A 132 1.89 23.90 -61.20
C THR A 132 1.35 25.26 -60.74
N ASP A 133 2.17 25.94 -59.94
CA ASP A 133 2.40 27.40 -59.86
C ASP A 133 1.40 28.33 -59.14
N THR A 134 1.97 29.46 -58.67
CA THR A 134 1.41 30.65 -57.97
C THR A 134 1.11 30.47 -56.46
N SER A 135 1.29 31.42 -55.51
CA SER A 135 1.84 32.77 -55.38
C SER A 135 1.11 33.41 -54.17
N CYS A 136 1.86 33.97 -53.20
CA CYS A 136 1.53 35.07 -52.26
C CYS A 136 0.36 34.98 -51.23
N GLU A 137 0.75 35.30 -49.98
CA GLU A 137 0.06 36.01 -48.88
C GLU A 137 -1.47 36.19 -48.87
N SER A 138 -2.10 35.95 -47.71
CA SER A 138 -2.92 36.99 -47.04
C SER A 138 -3.48 36.57 -45.67
N VAL A 139 -3.39 37.54 -44.73
CA VAL A 139 -4.41 37.96 -43.76
C VAL A 139 -4.70 37.10 -42.52
N VAL A 140 -4.28 37.69 -41.39
CA VAL A 140 -4.88 37.70 -40.05
C VAL A 140 -6.36 37.27 -40.01
N THR A 141 -6.63 36.15 -39.34
CA THR A 141 -7.86 36.00 -38.56
C THR A 141 -7.46 35.85 -37.10
N SER A 142 -7.85 36.86 -36.33
CA SER A 142 -7.84 36.86 -34.87
C SER A 142 -8.48 35.58 -34.35
N GLY A 143 -7.68 34.74 -33.69
CA GLY A 143 -8.20 33.61 -32.93
C GLY A 143 -9.18 34.12 -31.89
N GLN A 144 -10.42 33.63 -31.99
CA GLN A 144 -11.43 33.79 -30.95
C GLN A 144 -10.88 33.17 -29.66
N GLN A 145 -10.34 34.02 -28.80
CA GLN A 145 -10.20 33.71 -27.38
C GLN A 145 -11.62 33.58 -26.83
N HIS A 146 -11.98 32.37 -26.41
CA HIS A 146 -13.14 32.15 -25.56
C HIS A 146 -13.07 33.10 -24.34
N PRO A 147 -14.21 33.67 -23.89
CA PRO A 147 -14.22 34.61 -22.79
C PRO A 147 -13.74 33.93 -21.49
N PRO A 148 -13.22 34.72 -20.52
CA PRO A 148 -12.58 34.21 -19.32
C PRO A 148 -13.56 33.38 -18.47
N ARG A 149 -13.11 32.21 -18.00
CA ARG A 149 -13.90 31.30 -17.16
C ARG A 149 -13.87 31.84 -15.72
N ASP A 150 -14.94 32.50 -15.31
CA ASP A 150 -15.11 32.95 -13.93
C ASP A 150 -15.31 31.77 -12.96
N ALA A 151 -14.94 31.96 -11.69
CA ALA A 151 -15.20 31.05 -10.56
C ALA A 151 -16.68 30.84 -10.21
N SER A 152 -17.58 31.23 -11.11
CA SER A 152 -18.99 30.93 -11.03
C SER A 152 -19.21 29.42 -10.95
N PRO A 153 -20.33 28.96 -10.35
CA PRO A 153 -20.71 27.55 -10.37
C PRO A 153 -20.71 26.94 -11.78
N ALA A 154 -21.03 27.73 -12.81
CA ALA A 154 -20.99 27.31 -14.21
C ALA A 154 -19.54 27.12 -14.73
N GLY A 155 -18.61 27.98 -14.33
CA GLY A 155 -17.20 27.83 -14.66
C GLY A 155 -16.59 26.59 -14.02
N LEU A 156 -16.86 26.37 -12.72
CA LEU A 156 -16.41 25.17 -12.01
C LEU A 156 -17.02 23.88 -12.60
N LEU A 157 -18.26 23.91 -13.05
CA LEU A 157 -18.87 22.79 -13.77
C LEU A 157 -18.17 22.52 -15.11
N SER A 158 -17.88 23.56 -15.90
CA SER A 158 -17.16 23.40 -17.17
C SER A 158 -15.76 22.81 -16.97
N ILE A 159 -15.08 23.24 -15.89
CA ILE A 159 -13.80 22.70 -15.43
C ILE A 159 -13.95 21.22 -15.05
N ALA A 160 -15.01 20.86 -14.33
CA ALA A 160 -15.30 19.47 -13.95
C ALA A 160 -15.57 18.56 -15.16
N GLU A 161 -16.36 19.03 -16.13
CA GLU A 161 -16.70 18.27 -17.36
C GLU A 161 -15.47 18.04 -18.25
N GLU A 162 -14.63 19.05 -18.42
CA GLU A 162 -13.34 18.93 -19.12
C GLU A 162 -12.42 17.93 -18.42
N THR A 163 -12.33 18.02 -17.08
CA THR A 163 -11.56 17.06 -16.28
C THR A 163 -12.05 15.64 -16.46
N LEU A 164 -13.38 15.43 -16.46
CA LEU A 164 -13.99 14.13 -16.70
C LEU A 164 -13.60 13.57 -18.06
N ALA A 165 -13.72 14.36 -19.13
CA ALA A 165 -13.40 13.92 -20.48
C ALA A 165 -11.91 13.52 -20.61
N GLU A 166 -11.00 14.37 -20.13
CA GLU A 166 -9.57 14.07 -20.15
C GLU A 166 -9.21 12.87 -19.26
N PHE A 167 -9.76 12.79 -18.06
CA PHE A 167 -9.54 11.67 -17.16
C PHE A 167 -9.98 10.35 -17.80
N LEU A 168 -11.18 10.30 -18.39
CA LEU A 168 -11.68 9.11 -19.05
C LEU A 168 -10.75 8.67 -20.18
N SER A 169 -10.25 9.61 -20.99
CA SER A 169 -9.31 9.31 -22.07
C SER A 169 -7.97 8.72 -21.57
N LYS A 170 -7.49 9.15 -20.39
CA LYS A 170 -6.31 8.56 -19.73
C LYS A 170 -6.64 7.18 -19.17
N ALA A 171 -7.78 7.05 -18.48
CA ALA A 171 -8.23 5.82 -17.83
C ALA A 171 -8.52 4.70 -18.83
N THR A 172 -8.99 5.02 -20.04
CA THR A 172 -9.20 4.07 -21.15
C THR A 172 -7.93 3.85 -21.99
N GLY A 173 -6.83 4.53 -21.69
CA GLY A 173 -5.55 4.33 -22.36
C GLY A 173 -5.44 4.95 -23.75
N THR A 174 -6.25 5.96 -24.08
CA THR A 174 -6.26 6.59 -25.42
C THR A 174 -5.45 7.88 -25.49
N ALA A 175 -5.09 8.50 -24.36
CA ALA A 175 -4.45 9.83 -24.34
C ALA A 175 -2.98 9.86 -23.90
N VAL A 176 -2.48 8.80 -23.26
CA VAL A 176 -1.10 8.75 -22.74
C VAL A 176 -0.46 7.45 -23.23
N GLU A 177 0.81 7.54 -23.63
CA GLU A 177 1.62 6.37 -23.94
C GLU A 177 1.99 5.65 -22.64
N TRP A 178 1.27 4.56 -22.38
CA TRP A 178 1.41 3.74 -21.18
C TRP A 178 2.39 2.61 -21.43
N VAL A 179 3.48 2.56 -20.66
CA VAL A 179 4.43 1.46 -20.65
C VAL A 179 4.16 0.60 -19.42
N GLN A 180 4.06 -0.72 -19.59
CA GLN A 180 3.86 -1.63 -18.46
C GLN A 180 5.00 -1.47 -17.44
N MET A 181 4.64 -1.39 -16.16
CA MET A 181 5.62 -1.26 -15.09
C MET A 181 6.59 -2.46 -15.09
N PRO A 182 7.92 -2.21 -15.09
CA PRO A 182 8.93 -3.25 -15.00
C PRO A 182 8.75 -4.15 -13.77
N GLY A 183 9.12 -5.44 -13.89
CA GLY A 183 9.07 -6.40 -12.78
C GLY A 183 7.67 -6.94 -12.44
N MET A 184 6.60 -6.45 -13.07
CA MET A 184 5.26 -6.98 -12.85
C MET A 184 5.07 -8.37 -13.47
N LYS A 185 4.72 -9.36 -12.64
CA LYS A 185 4.34 -10.70 -13.09
C LYS A 185 2.82 -10.76 -13.34
N PRO A 186 2.35 -10.97 -14.58
CA PRO A 186 0.93 -11.15 -14.85
C PRO A 186 0.43 -12.46 -14.23
N GLY A 187 -0.76 -12.45 -13.65
CA GLY A 187 -1.36 -13.65 -13.07
C GLY A 187 -2.62 -13.36 -12.24
N PRO A 188 -3.38 -14.41 -11.86
CA PRO A 188 -4.63 -14.26 -11.10
C PRO A 188 -4.42 -13.72 -9.67
N ASP A 189 -3.18 -13.78 -9.18
CA ASP A 189 -2.76 -13.25 -7.89
C ASP A 189 -2.08 -11.87 -8.02
N SER A 190 -1.94 -11.30 -9.24
CA SER A 190 -1.34 -9.96 -9.41
C SER A 190 -2.26 -8.87 -8.86
N ILE A 191 -1.70 -7.77 -8.34
CA ILE A 191 -2.43 -6.58 -7.88
C ILE A 191 -3.32 -5.94 -8.96
N GLY A 192 -2.96 -6.14 -10.21
CA GLY A 192 -3.61 -5.55 -11.38
C GLY A 192 -2.61 -5.39 -12.51
N ILE A 193 -3.02 -4.66 -13.54
CA ILE A 193 -2.12 -4.17 -14.59
C ILE A 193 -1.74 -2.76 -14.20
N VAL A 194 -0.44 -2.50 -14.01
CA VAL A 194 0.06 -1.15 -13.73
C VAL A 194 0.96 -0.73 -14.89
N ALA A 195 0.76 0.50 -15.34
CA ALA A 195 1.54 1.14 -16.36
C ALA A 195 1.97 2.53 -15.89
N ILE A 196 3.10 2.98 -16.40
CA ILE A 196 3.68 4.31 -16.14
C ILE A 196 3.75 5.06 -17.46
N SER A 197 3.68 6.38 -17.40
CA SER A 197 3.87 7.19 -18.59
C SER A 197 5.34 7.22 -19.02
N HIS A 198 5.55 7.30 -20.33
CA HIS A 198 6.84 7.60 -20.93
C HIS A 198 6.72 8.90 -21.74
N GLY A 199 7.62 9.87 -21.48
CA GLY A 199 7.69 11.12 -22.25
C GLY A 199 6.52 12.11 -22.06
N SER A 200 5.64 11.91 -21.07
CA SER A 200 4.60 12.88 -20.70
C SER A 200 5.17 14.00 -19.82
N PRO A 201 4.62 15.23 -19.85
CA PRO A 201 4.95 16.25 -18.86
C PRO A 201 4.53 15.78 -17.46
N GLY A 202 5.47 15.77 -16.51
CA GLY A 202 5.24 15.27 -15.16
C GLY A 202 5.30 13.75 -15.04
N VAL A 203 4.90 13.25 -13.87
CA VAL A 203 4.87 11.83 -13.54
C VAL A 203 3.44 11.32 -13.65
N ALA A 204 3.25 10.16 -14.27
CA ALA A 204 1.94 9.54 -14.36
C ALA A 204 1.98 8.03 -14.24
N ALA A 205 0.95 7.50 -13.59
CA ALA A 205 0.73 6.09 -13.39
C ALA A 205 -0.74 5.76 -13.63
N ARG A 206 -0.97 4.58 -14.20
CA ARG A 206 -2.30 4.02 -14.41
C ARG A 206 -2.33 2.59 -13.89
N ALA A 207 -3.38 2.24 -13.17
CA ALA A 207 -3.60 0.86 -12.77
C ALA A 207 -5.03 0.40 -13.04
N CYS A 208 -5.18 -0.86 -13.40
CA CYS A 208 -6.47 -1.54 -13.56
C CYS A 208 -6.51 -2.79 -12.68
N GLY A 209 -7.53 -2.93 -11.85
CA GLY A 209 -7.68 -4.06 -10.94
C GLY A 209 -9.13 -4.42 -10.62
N LEU A 210 -9.35 -5.66 -10.17
CA LEU A 210 -10.65 -6.15 -9.69
C LEU A 210 -10.70 -6.13 -8.16
N VAL A 211 -11.81 -5.65 -7.59
CA VAL A 211 -12.09 -5.72 -6.16
C VAL A 211 -13.49 -6.26 -5.90
N GLY A 212 -13.66 -7.07 -4.84
CA GLY A 212 -14.96 -7.56 -4.40
C GLY A 212 -15.71 -6.54 -3.54
N LEU A 213 -15.80 -5.28 -3.98
CA LEU A 213 -16.53 -4.19 -3.32
C LEU A 213 -17.41 -3.46 -4.35
N GLU A 214 -18.57 -2.97 -3.94
CA GLU A 214 -19.48 -2.20 -4.81
C GLU A 214 -18.93 -0.79 -5.15
N PRO A 215 -19.35 -0.17 -6.28
CA PRO A 215 -18.76 1.09 -6.73
C PRO A 215 -18.81 2.23 -5.71
N ALA A 216 -19.94 2.40 -5.01
CA ALA A 216 -20.10 3.44 -3.99
C ALA A 216 -19.11 3.24 -2.84
N ARG A 217 -18.98 2.01 -2.34
CA ARG A 217 -18.05 1.68 -1.26
C ARG A 217 -16.59 1.89 -1.65
N VAL A 218 -16.23 1.57 -2.89
CA VAL A 218 -14.88 1.85 -3.42
C VAL A 218 -14.62 3.35 -3.43
N ALA A 219 -15.57 4.16 -3.91
CA ALA A 219 -15.45 5.61 -3.96
C ALA A 219 -15.28 6.22 -2.57
N GLU A 220 -16.07 5.78 -1.59
CA GLU A 220 -15.94 6.20 -0.18
C GLU A 220 -14.54 5.95 0.37
N ILE A 221 -14.03 4.72 0.19
CA ILE A 221 -12.69 4.33 0.68
C ILE A 221 -11.60 5.16 -0.01
N LEU A 222 -11.68 5.35 -1.32
CA LEU A 222 -10.65 6.08 -2.06
C LEU A 222 -10.65 7.57 -1.73
N LYS A 223 -11.84 8.17 -1.53
CA LYS A 223 -11.98 9.58 -1.13
C LYS A 223 -11.39 9.84 0.27
N ASP A 224 -11.46 8.87 1.18
CA ASP A 224 -10.78 8.90 2.48
C ASP A 224 -9.27 8.64 2.35
N ARG A 225 -8.55 9.60 1.76
CA ARG A 225 -7.09 9.51 1.53
C ARG A 225 -6.30 9.17 2.80
N LEU A 226 -6.72 9.69 3.96
CA LEU A 226 -6.01 9.50 5.22
C LEU A 226 -6.06 8.04 5.71
N SER A 227 -7.00 7.22 5.24
CA SER A 227 -7.09 5.81 5.64
C SER A 227 -6.07 4.90 4.95
N TRP A 228 -5.48 5.35 3.83
CA TRP A 228 -4.68 4.49 2.95
C TRP A 228 -3.44 5.13 2.36
N HIS A 229 -3.47 6.43 2.06
CA HIS A 229 -2.34 7.13 1.46
C HIS A 229 -1.39 7.63 2.56
N ARG A 230 -0.33 6.87 2.81
CA ARG A 230 0.62 7.12 3.90
C ARG A 230 1.31 8.49 3.84
N ASP A 231 1.49 9.01 2.63
CA ASP A 231 2.11 10.32 2.42
C ASP A 231 1.12 11.46 2.57
N CYS A 232 -0.19 11.17 2.65
CA CYS A 232 -1.21 12.19 2.87
C CYS A 232 -1.18 12.68 4.32
N ARG A 233 -0.96 13.98 4.47
CA ARG A 233 -0.94 14.67 5.76
C ARG A 233 -2.35 15.13 6.14
N THR A 234 -2.99 15.88 5.25
CA THR A 234 -4.34 16.43 5.42
C THR A 234 -5.10 16.45 4.10
N VAL A 235 -6.43 16.36 4.21
CA VAL A 235 -7.38 16.66 3.15
C VAL A 235 -8.54 17.43 3.74
N ASP A 236 -8.68 18.70 3.36
CA ASP A 236 -9.73 19.58 3.83
C ASP A 236 -10.69 19.88 2.68
N VAL A 237 -11.95 19.46 2.82
CA VAL A 237 -13.01 19.81 1.86
C VAL A 237 -13.55 21.18 2.22
N LEU A 238 -13.21 22.18 1.41
CA LEU A 238 -13.54 23.58 1.68
C LEU A 238 -14.93 23.96 1.17
N ASN A 239 -15.38 23.33 0.08
CA ASN A 239 -16.71 23.59 -0.49
C ASN A 239 -17.24 22.34 -1.21
N VAL A 240 -18.57 22.18 -1.21
CA VAL A 240 -19.29 21.10 -1.90
C VAL A 240 -20.48 21.69 -2.65
N MET A 241 -20.62 21.33 -3.91
CA MET A 241 -21.70 21.78 -4.79
C MET A 241 -22.31 20.60 -5.54
N SER A 242 -23.64 20.52 -5.57
CA SER A 242 -24.35 19.54 -6.41
C SER A 242 -24.57 20.11 -7.82
N THR A 243 -24.45 19.26 -8.84
CA THR A 243 -24.72 19.63 -10.23
C THR A 243 -26.14 19.19 -10.62
N ALA A 244 -26.70 19.81 -11.67
CA ALA A 244 -28.04 19.49 -12.15
C ALA A 244 -28.19 18.03 -12.61
N ASN A 245 -27.09 17.41 -13.05
CA ASN A 245 -27.05 16.04 -13.55
C ASN A 245 -26.78 15.00 -12.43
N GLY A 246 -26.92 15.39 -11.15
CA GLY A 246 -26.71 14.49 -10.01
C GLY A 246 -25.25 14.25 -9.64
N GLY A 247 -24.31 14.99 -10.25
CA GLY A 247 -22.90 14.98 -9.86
C GLY A 247 -22.60 15.88 -8.66
N THR A 248 -21.42 15.73 -8.08
CA THR A 248 -20.94 16.52 -6.95
C THR A 248 -19.55 17.09 -7.23
N ILE A 249 -19.38 18.39 -7.07
CA ILE A 249 -18.09 19.09 -7.16
C ILE A 249 -17.63 19.43 -5.74
N GLU A 250 -16.40 19.06 -5.40
CA GLU A 250 -15.75 19.35 -4.14
C GLU A 250 -14.50 20.19 -4.41
N LEU A 251 -14.35 21.29 -3.70
CA LEU A 251 -13.10 22.06 -3.66
C LEU A 251 -12.32 21.63 -2.44
N LEU A 252 -11.09 21.16 -2.64
CA LEU A 252 -10.32 20.55 -1.57
C LEU A 252 -8.87 21.02 -1.56
N TYR A 253 -8.36 21.16 -0.35
CA TYR A 253 -6.96 21.42 -0.07
C TYR A 253 -6.32 20.16 0.47
N MET A 254 -5.19 19.74 -0.12
CA MET A 254 -4.50 18.51 0.28
C MET A 254 -3.03 18.80 0.51
N GLN A 255 -2.45 18.19 1.54
CA GLN A 255 -1.02 18.24 1.82
C GLN A 255 -0.43 16.83 1.83
N LEU A 256 0.77 16.70 1.26
CA LEU A 256 1.59 15.51 1.28
C LEU A 256 2.89 15.78 2.06
N TYR A 257 3.28 14.81 2.89
CA TYR A 257 4.59 14.78 3.54
C TYR A 257 5.71 14.71 2.52
N ALA A 258 6.86 15.32 2.84
CA ALA A 258 8.08 15.09 2.09
C ALA A 258 8.60 13.66 2.36
N PRO A 259 9.18 13.00 1.34
CA PRO A 259 9.74 11.67 1.49
C PRO A 259 11.02 11.66 2.33
N THR A 260 11.78 12.77 2.36
CA THR A 260 13.08 12.92 3.04
C THR A 260 13.12 14.20 3.86
N THR A 261 14.15 14.36 4.71
CA THR A 261 14.33 15.59 5.52
C THR A 261 14.85 16.78 4.71
N LEU A 262 15.30 16.55 3.47
CA LEU A 262 16.01 17.49 2.60
C LEU A 262 15.11 18.13 1.53
N ALA A 263 13.80 17.94 1.64
CA ALA A 263 12.83 18.50 0.71
C ALA A 263 11.59 19.00 1.46
N PRO A 264 10.94 20.07 0.98
CA PRO A 264 9.66 20.51 1.52
C PRO A 264 8.53 19.54 1.15
N GLY A 265 7.41 19.59 1.88
CA GLY A 265 6.19 18.88 1.52
C GLY A 265 5.56 19.43 0.24
N ARG A 266 4.48 18.78 -0.24
CA ARG A 266 3.69 19.29 -1.37
C ARG A 266 2.27 19.62 -0.94
N ASP A 267 1.75 20.74 -1.42
CA ASP A 267 0.34 21.08 -1.25
C ASP A 267 -0.36 21.20 -2.60
N PHE A 268 -1.67 21.00 -2.57
CA PHE A 268 -2.52 20.92 -3.74
C PHE A 268 -3.83 21.66 -3.51
N TRP A 269 -4.24 22.41 -4.51
CA TRP A 269 -5.55 23.06 -4.55
C TRP A 269 -6.38 22.42 -5.66
N LEU A 270 -7.36 21.61 -5.30
CA LEU A 270 -7.98 20.64 -6.19
C LEU A 270 -9.47 20.88 -6.34
N LEU A 271 -9.97 20.66 -7.56
CA LEU A 271 -11.37 20.38 -7.83
C LEU A 271 -11.51 18.86 -8.00
N ARG A 272 -12.41 18.25 -7.24
CA ARG A 272 -12.83 16.85 -7.37
C ARG A 272 -14.27 16.80 -7.85
N PHE A 273 -14.53 16.07 -8.92
CA PHE A 273 -15.86 15.84 -9.46
C PHE A 273 -16.23 14.37 -9.34
N THR A 274 -17.36 14.09 -8.70
CA THR A 274 -17.95 12.75 -8.59
C THR A 274 -19.23 12.70 -9.42
N SER A 275 -19.35 11.72 -10.31
CA SER A 275 -20.54 11.52 -11.15
C SER A 275 -20.80 10.04 -11.42
N ILE A 276 -22.03 9.71 -11.77
CA ILE A 276 -22.43 8.39 -12.26
C ILE A 276 -22.69 8.52 -13.76
N LEU A 277 -22.06 7.64 -14.55
CA LEU A 277 -22.22 7.59 -15.99
C LEU A 277 -23.47 6.79 -16.39
N GLU A 278 -23.88 6.91 -17.65
CA GLU A 278 -25.06 6.23 -18.20
C GLU A 278 -24.99 4.70 -18.11
N ASP A 279 -23.78 4.13 -18.14
CA ASP A 279 -23.54 2.69 -18.00
C ASP A 279 -23.54 2.19 -16.54
N GLY A 280 -23.84 3.09 -15.58
CA GLY A 280 -23.82 2.80 -14.15
C GLY A 280 -22.43 2.81 -13.52
N SER A 281 -21.39 3.15 -14.27
CA SER A 281 -20.04 3.34 -13.74
C SER A 281 -19.98 4.62 -12.90
N LEU A 282 -19.26 4.56 -11.77
CA LEU A 282 -19.02 5.72 -10.93
C LEU A 282 -17.64 6.29 -11.24
N VAL A 283 -17.57 7.59 -11.46
CA VAL A 283 -16.33 8.32 -11.71
C VAL A 283 -16.08 9.33 -10.60
N VAL A 284 -14.83 9.37 -10.12
CA VAL A 284 -14.30 10.44 -9.27
C VAL A 284 -13.06 10.97 -9.99
N CYS A 285 -13.11 12.16 -10.56
CA CYS A 285 -11.95 12.78 -11.22
C CYS A 285 -11.51 14.05 -10.50
N GLU A 286 -10.22 14.33 -10.55
CA GLU A 286 -9.56 15.39 -9.79
C GLU A 286 -8.60 16.16 -10.70
N ARG A 287 -8.52 17.48 -10.51
CA ARG A 287 -7.46 18.32 -11.09
C ARG A 287 -7.14 19.51 -10.21
N SER A 288 -5.93 20.04 -10.37
CA SER A 288 -5.55 21.32 -9.78
C SER A 288 -6.32 22.49 -10.39
N LEU A 289 -6.65 23.45 -9.54
CA LEU A 289 -7.18 24.74 -9.93
C LEU A 289 -6.02 25.74 -10.01
N ASN A 290 -5.67 26.11 -11.24
CA ASN A 290 -4.60 27.07 -11.48
C ASN A 290 -5.09 28.48 -11.14
N ASN A 291 -4.20 29.32 -10.63
CA ASN A 291 -4.50 30.65 -10.13
C ASN A 291 -4.84 31.68 -11.23
N THR A 292 -5.15 31.24 -12.45
CA THR A 292 -5.08 32.09 -13.63
C THR A 292 -6.30 32.98 -13.86
N GLN A 293 -7.50 32.70 -13.34
CA GLN A 293 -8.66 33.58 -13.58
C GLN A 293 -9.70 33.49 -12.47
N ASN A 294 -9.88 34.58 -11.69
CA ASN A 294 -10.99 34.90 -10.76
C ASN A 294 -11.47 33.81 -9.76
N GLY A 295 -10.79 32.66 -9.69
CA GLY A 295 -10.99 31.53 -8.78
C GLY A 295 -10.69 31.86 -7.32
N PRO A 296 -11.27 31.10 -6.35
CA PRO A 296 -10.71 31.07 -5.00
C PRO A 296 -9.23 30.68 -5.09
N SER A 297 -8.36 31.63 -4.78
CA SER A 297 -6.91 31.45 -4.79
C SER A 297 -6.45 30.95 -3.43
N MET A 298 -5.69 29.86 -3.42
CA MET A 298 -5.07 29.37 -2.19
C MET A 298 -3.68 29.99 -2.04
N PRO A 299 -3.41 30.76 -0.97
CA PRO A 299 -2.11 31.38 -0.77
C PRO A 299 -1.02 30.30 -0.59
N PRO A 300 0.25 30.64 -0.87
CA PRO A 300 1.37 29.76 -0.54
C PRO A 300 1.40 29.45 0.95
N VAL A 301 1.65 28.20 1.30
CA VAL A 301 1.76 27.74 2.70
C VAL A 301 3.24 27.53 3.04
N PRO A 302 3.73 28.04 4.19
CA PRO A 302 5.11 27.82 4.61
C PRO A 302 5.47 26.34 4.65
N HIS A 303 6.70 25.99 4.24
CA HIS A 303 7.23 24.62 4.20
C HIS A 303 6.59 23.68 3.17
N PHE A 304 5.68 24.17 2.32
CA PHE A 304 5.09 23.43 1.22
C PHE A 304 5.40 24.10 -0.12
N VAL A 305 5.56 23.27 -1.16
CA VAL A 305 5.61 23.71 -2.55
C VAL A 305 4.31 23.29 -3.23
N ARG A 306 3.65 24.24 -3.90
CA ARG A 306 2.43 23.98 -4.67
C ARG A 306 2.77 23.10 -5.86
N ALA A 307 2.19 21.91 -5.87
CA ALA A 307 2.26 20.96 -6.98
C ALA A 307 0.91 20.89 -7.70
N ASP A 308 0.94 20.39 -8.92
CA ASP A 308 -0.27 20.27 -9.74
C ASP A 308 -0.68 18.81 -9.97
N VAL A 309 -1.97 18.54 -9.80
CA VAL A 309 -2.59 17.31 -10.27
C VAL A 309 -3.21 17.60 -11.63
N LEU A 310 -2.69 16.96 -12.68
CA LEU A 310 -3.35 16.93 -13.99
C LEU A 310 -4.54 15.95 -13.91
N PRO A 311 -5.50 15.97 -14.87
CA PRO A 311 -6.71 15.15 -14.77
C PRO A 311 -6.41 13.69 -14.40
N SER A 312 -6.84 13.32 -13.20
CA SER A 312 -6.54 12.09 -12.46
C SER A 312 -7.81 11.58 -11.78
N GLY A 313 -7.78 10.40 -11.18
CA GLY A 313 -8.88 9.87 -10.39
C GLY A 313 -9.21 8.40 -10.63
N TYR A 314 -10.50 8.07 -10.51
CA TYR A 314 -11.02 6.70 -10.42
C TYR A 314 -12.22 6.51 -11.35
N LEU A 315 -12.16 5.49 -12.20
CA LEU A 315 -13.30 4.97 -12.95
C LEU A 315 -13.64 3.59 -12.38
N ILE A 316 -14.81 3.48 -11.77
CA ILE A 316 -15.24 2.33 -11.00
C ILE A 316 -16.45 1.70 -11.69
N ARG A 317 -16.23 0.57 -12.35
CA ARG A 317 -17.23 -0.10 -13.18
C ARG A 317 -17.80 -1.32 -12.44
N PRO A 318 -19.13 -1.45 -12.32
CA PRO A 318 -19.73 -2.63 -11.71
C PRO A 318 -19.39 -3.91 -12.51
N CYS A 319 -19.25 -5.04 -11.81
CA CYS A 319 -18.98 -6.34 -12.41
C CYS A 319 -20.19 -7.29 -12.34
N GLU A 320 -20.44 -8.01 -13.43
CA GLU A 320 -21.38 -9.14 -13.45
C GLU A 320 -20.87 -10.23 -12.50
N GLY A 321 -21.59 -10.46 -11.38
CA GLY A 321 -21.18 -11.39 -10.32
C GLY A 321 -20.74 -10.74 -9.01
N GLY A 322 -20.84 -9.40 -8.90
CA GLY A 322 -20.51 -8.63 -7.70
C GLY A 322 -19.08 -8.08 -7.71
N GLY A 323 -18.89 -6.92 -7.08
CA GLY A 323 -17.61 -6.21 -7.07
C GLY A 323 -17.48 -5.15 -8.16
N SER A 324 -16.26 -4.64 -8.35
CA SER A 324 -15.95 -3.54 -9.27
C SER A 324 -14.61 -3.73 -9.99
N ILE A 325 -14.56 -3.36 -11.26
CA ILE A 325 -13.31 -3.10 -12.01
C ILE A 325 -12.96 -1.64 -11.79
N ILE A 326 -11.74 -1.39 -11.34
CA ILE A 326 -11.26 -0.05 -11.01
C ILE A 326 -10.14 0.31 -11.95
N HIS A 327 -10.24 1.47 -12.58
CA HIS A 327 -9.14 2.15 -13.26
C HIS A 327 -8.73 3.33 -12.40
N ILE A 328 -7.46 3.38 -12.03
CA ILE A 328 -6.84 4.48 -11.30
C ILE A 328 -5.89 5.20 -12.25
N VAL A 329 -5.94 6.53 -12.28
CA VAL A 329 -4.95 7.37 -12.95
C VAL A 329 -4.45 8.39 -11.95
N ASP A 330 -3.15 8.42 -11.71
CA ASP A 330 -2.47 9.48 -10.98
C ASP A 330 -1.53 10.20 -11.96
N HIS A 331 -1.65 11.51 -12.09
CA HIS A 331 -0.84 12.32 -12.99
C HIS A 331 -0.51 13.65 -12.32
N MET A 332 0.77 13.86 -11.99
CA MET A 332 1.20 14.97 -11.14
C MET A 332 2.43 15.69 -11.69
N LEU A 333 2.48 16.99 -11.48
CA LEU A 333 3.65 17.86 -11.62
C LEU A 333 4.13 18.20 -10.21
N LEU A 334 5.24 17.60 -9.79
CA LEU A 334 5.70 17.65 -8.40
C LEU A 334 6.79 18.69 -8.13
N GLU A 335 7.03 19.60 -9.09
CA GLU A 335 8.03 20.67 -9.02
C GLU A 335 9.42 20.16 -8.61
N PRO A 336 10.05 19.25 -9.39
CA PRO A 336 11.37 18.68 -9.04
C PRO A 336 12.46 19.74 -8.90
N TRP A 337 12.34 20.87 -9.60
CA TRP A 337 13.29 21.99 -9.52
C TRP A 337 13.33 22.67 -8.14
N SER A 338 12.32 22.43 -7.30
CA SER A 338 12.25 22.96 -5.92
C SER A 338 13.08 22.17 -4.90
N VAL A 339 13.73 21.07 -5.31
CA VAL A 339 14.56 20.23 -4.43
C VAL A 339 16.00 20.14 -4.94
N PRO A 340 16.97 19.76 -4.08
CA PRO A 340 18.33 19.45 -4.50
C PRO A 340 18.37 18.49 -5.69
N GLU A 341 19.31 18.69 -6.60
CA GLU A 341 19.41 17.92 -7.86
C GLU A 341 19.44 16.41 -7.63
N VAL A 342 20.14 15.97 -6.58
CA VAL A 342 20.23 14.56 -6.19
C VAL A 342 18.87 13.93 -5.81
N LEU A 343 17.89 14.74 -5.41
CA LEU A 343 16.56 14.28 -5.02
C LEU A 343 15.50 14.42 -6.13
N ARG A 344 15.81 15.09 -7.25
CA ARG A 344 14.88 15.23 -8.38
C ARG A 344 14.29 13.90 -8.87
N PRO A 345 15.06 12.78 -8.94
CA PRO A 345 14.50 11.49 -9.33
C PRO A 345 13.29 11.05 -8.49
N LEU A 346 13.18 11.47 -7.22
CA LEU A 346 12.03 11.16 -6.36
C LEU A 346 10.72 11.80 -6.84
N TYR A 347 10.84 12.93 -7.54
CA TYR A 347 9.71 13.74 -8.02
C TYR A 347 9.47 13.59 -9.53
N GLU A 348 10.41 12.97 -10.24
CA GLU A 348 10.37 12.69 -11.69
C GLU A 348 10.10 11.22 -12.01
N SER A 349 10.06 10.33 -11.02
CA SER A 349 9.82 8.90 -11.22
C SER A 349 8.33 8.55 -11.18
N SER A 350 7.76 8.26 -12.34
CA SER A 350 6.43 7.64 -12.46
C SER A 350 6.35 6.27 -11.77
N MET A 351 7.48 5.56 -11.63
CA MET A 351 7.53 4.29 -10.90
C MET A 351 7.30 4.49 -9.40
N LEU A 352 7.97 5.49 -8.80
CA LEU A 352 7.76 5.81 -7.38
C LEU A 352 6.33 6.30 -7.12
N LEU A 353 5.77 7.15 -8.00
CA LEU A 353 4.36 7.55 -7.92
C LEU A 353 3.43 6.34 -7.94
N ALA A 354 3.65 5.43 -8.90
CA ALA A 354 2.83 4.24 -9.04
C ALA A 354 2.89 3.34 -7.80
N GLN A 355 4.08 3.12 -7.23
CA GLN A 355 4.26 2.28 -6.05
C GLN A 355 3.61 2.87 -4.79
N ARG A 356 3.83 4.16 -4.52
CA ARG A 356 3.42 4.84 -3.27
C ARG A 356 1.95 5.26 -3.25
N THR A 357 1.37 5.51 -4.43
CA THR A 357 0.00 6.04 -4.54
C THR A 357 -0.91 5.05 -5.27
N THR A 358 -0.65 4.79 -6.55
CA THR A 358 -1.58 4.03 -7.40
C THR A 358 -1.76 2.58 -6.95
N MET A 359 -0.65 1.88 -6.69
CA MET A 359 -0.66 0.51 -6.21
C MET A 359 -1.14 0.44 -4.76
N ALA A 360 -0.72 1.38 -3.91
CA ALA A 360 -1.16 1.45 -2.52
C ALA A 360 -2.71 1.50 -2.40
N ALA A 361 -3.37 2.28 -3.26
CA ALA A 361 -4.83 2.33 -3.34
C ALA A 361 -5.45 0.96 -3.67
N LEU A 362 -4.93 0.26 -4.69
CA LEU A 362 -5.41 -1.07 -5.06
C LEU A 362 -5.16 -2.12 -3.96
N ARG A 363 -3.99 -2.09 -3.30
CA ARG A 363 -3.68 -2.99 -2.17
C ARG A 363 -4.66 -2.77 -1.04
N HIS A 364 -4.93 -1.52 -0.70
CA HIS A 364 -5.85 -1.18 0.38
C HIS A 364 -7.27 -1.67 0.11
N LEU A 365 -7.78 -1.45 -1.10
CA LEU A 365 -9.10 -1.92 -1.52
C LEU A 365 -9.21 -3.45 -1.48
N ARG A 366 -8.18 -4.17 -1.95
CA ARG A 366 -8.12 -5.63 -1.89
C ARG A 366 -8.09 -6.12 -0.44
N GLN A 367 -7.34 -5.44 0.42
CA GLN A 367 -7.26 -5.77 1.84
C GLN A 367 -8.64 -5.66 2.51
N ILE A 368 -9.35 -4.55 2.31
CA ILE A 368 -10.71 -4.37 2.84
C ILE A 368 -11.67 -5.42 2.27
N SER A 369 -11.61 -5.68 0.96
CA SER A 369 -12.47 -6.69 0.31
C SER A 369 -12.29 -8.09 0.90
N GLN A 370 -11.06 -8.47 1.23
CA GLN A 370 -10.77 -9.75 1.87
C GLN A 370 -11.25 -9.80 3.31
N GLU A 371 -11.05 -8.74 4.10
CA GLU A 371 -11.53 -8.65 5.48
C GLU A 371 -13.05 -8.82 5.57
N VAL A 372 -13.79 -8.22 4.62
CA VAL A 372 -15.25 -8.37 4.51
C VAL A 372 -15.63 -9.81 4.13
N SER A 373 -14.86 -10.45 3.25
CA SER A 373 -15.15 -11.81 2.77
C SER A 373 -14.76 -12.92 3.74
N GLN A 374 -13.71 -12.71 4.55
CA GLN A 374 -13.20 -13.65 5.54
C GLN A 374 -12.89 -12.92 6.86
N PRO A 375 -13.89 -12.69 7.73
CA PRO A 375 -13.70 -11.98 8.99
C PRO A 375 -12.93 -12.78 10.05
N SER A 376 -12.15 -13.79 9.66
CA SER A 376 -11.41 -14.62 10.62
C SER A 376 -10.40 -13.79 11.39
N VAL A 377 -10.48 -13.88 12.72
CA VAL A 377 -9.52 -13.31 13.66
C VAL A 377 -8.15 -13.93 13.33
N THR A 378 -7.14 -13.10 13.08
CA THR A 378 -5.75 -13.59 12.99
C THR A 378 -5.40 -14.28 14.32
N GLY A 379 -4.42 -15.19 14.33
CA GLY A 379 -4.12 -16.06 15.49
C GLY A 379 -3.82 -15.37 16.84
N TRP A 380 -3.87 -14.03 16.90
CA TRP A 380 -3.53 -13.17 18.02
C TRP A 380 -4.70 -12.35 18.59
N GLY A 381 -5.95 -12.60 18.18
CA GLY A 381 -7.12 -11.96 18.81
C GLY A 381 -7.40 -10.51 18.40
N ARG A 382 -6.49 -9.83 17.67
CA ARG A 382 -6.73 -8.47 17.13
C ARG A 382 -7.43 -8.53 15.77
N ARG A 383 -8.38 -7.60 15.56
CA ARG A 383 -9.09 -7.48 14.28
C ARG A 383 -8.16 -6.90 13.20
N PRO A 384 -8.20 -7.37 11.94
CA PRO A 384 -7.40 -6.81 10.84
C PRO A 384 -7.48 -5.28 10.71
N ALA A 385 -8.67 -4.70 10.93
CA ALA A 385 -8.86 -3.25 10.92
C ALA A 385 -8.04 -2.51 12.00
N ALA A 386 -7.88 -3.09 13.20
CA ALA A 386 -7.08 -2.50 14.27
C ALA A 386 -5.59 -2.50 13.90
N LEU A 387 -5.10 -3.59 13.29
CA LEU A 387 -3.72 -3.68 12.81
C LEU A 387 -3.45 -2.68 11.67
N ARG A 388 -4.41 -2.47 10.77
CA ARG A 388 -4.32 -1.41 9.75
C ARG A 388 -4.27 -0.02 10.37
N ALA A 389 -5.16 0.27 11.32
CA ALA A 389 -5.17 1.55 12.02
C ALA A 389 -3.83 1.80 12.74
N LEU A 390 -3.29 0.78 13.40
CA LEU A 390 -1.99 0.83 14.07
C LEU A 390 -0.84 1.08 13.08
N SER A 391 -0.86 0.44 11.91
CA SER A 391 0.12 0.66 10.84
C SER A 391 0.07 2.10 10.32
N GLN A 392 -1.14 2.64 10.10
CA GLN A 392 -1.30 4.02 9.67
C GLN A 392 -0.80 5.02 10.73
N ARG A 393 -1.07 4.75 12.01
CA ARG A 393 -0.57 5.57 13.12
C ARG A 393 0.96 5.58 13.20
N LEU A 394 1.61 4.42 13.01
CA LEU A 394 3.09 4.32 12.95
C LEU A 394 3.65 5.15 11.79
N SER A 395 3.13 4.94 10.58
CA SER A 395 3.60 5.67 9.39
C SER A 395 3.34 7.18 9.50
N LYS A 396 2.17 7.59 9.99
CA LYS A 396 1.83 8.99 10.21
C LYS A 396 2.77 9.65 11.22
N GLY A 397 2.96 9.05 12.39
CA GLY A 397 3.84 9.64 13.41
C GLY A 397 5.31 9.71 12.97
N PHE A 398 5.78 8.72 12.19
CA PHE A 398 7.11 8.78 11.57
C PHE A 398 7.21 9.94 10.55
N ASN A 399 6.22 10.09 9.67
CA ASN A 399 6.17 11.17 8.70
C ASN A 399 6.11 12.56 9.35
N GLU A 400 5.33 12.72 10.43
CA GLU A 400 5.29 13.95 11.23
C GLU A 400 6.65 14.28 11.85
N ALA A 401 7.39 13.28 12.34
CA ALA A 401 8.72 13.49 12.92
C ALA A 401 9.77 13.87 11.86
N VAL A 402 9.76 13.19 10.70
CA VAL A 402 10.65 13.49 9.57
C VAL A 402 10.42 14.90 9.02
N ASN A 403 9.17 15.34 8.92
CA ASN A 403 8.84 16.65 8.37
C ASN A 403 8.97 17.77 9.43
N GLY A 404 8.48 17.55 10.65
CA GLY A 404 8.69 18.48 11.75
C GLY A 404 7.92 19.79 11.63
N PHE A 405 6.67 19.75 11.15
CA PHE A 405 5.87 20.96 10.94
C PHE A 405 5.48 21.65 12.26
N THR A 406 5.43 22.98 12.23
CA THR A 406 5.22 23.83 13.42
C THR A 406 3.79 23.80 13.94
N ASP A 407 2.82 23.63 13.05
CA ASP A 407 1.39 23.40 13.36
C ASP A 407 1.15 22.04 14.05
N ASP A 408 2.05 21.05 13.87
CA ASP A 408 2.07 19.79 14.65
C ASP A 408 2.81 19.94 16.00
N GLY A 409 3.23 21.15 16.36
CA GLY A 409 3.89 21.48 17.63
C GLY A 409 5.39 21.22 17.66
N TRP A 410 6.02 20.94 16.51
CA TRP A 410 7.47 20.84 16.42
C TRP A 410 8.14 22.21 16.35
N SER A 411 9.32 22.32 16.94
CA SER A 411 10.16 23.50 16.87
C SER A 411 11.62 23.09 16.73
N MET A 412 12.38 23.84 15.93
CA MET A 412 13.80 23.56 15.71
C MET A 412 14.63 24.03 16.91
N LEU A 413 15.47 23.13 17.43
CA LEU A 413 16.41 23.45 18.50
C LEU A 413 17.77 23.87 17.92
N GLU A 414 18.30 23.04 17.01
CA GLU A 414 19.62 23.23 16.40
C GLU A 414 19.67 22.51 15.04
N SER A 415 20.45 23.05 14.11
CA SER A 415 20.80 22.43 12.83
C SER A 415 22.30 22.64 12.62
N ASP A 416 22.98 21.65 12.04
CA ASP A 416 24.39 21.78 11.67
C ASP A 416 24.64 22.77 10.51
N GLY A 417 23.58 23.35 9.95
CA GLY A 417 23.62 24.36 8.89
C GLY A 417 23.92 23.79 7.49
N ILE A 418 24.20 22.49 7.39
CA ILE A 418 24.38 21.73 6.14
C ILE A 418 23.16 20.81 5.89
N ASP A 419 22.25 20.72 6.86
CA ASP A 419 21.02 19.92 6.89
C ASP A 419 21.26 18.40 6.94
N ASP A 420 22.47 17.97 7.37
CA ASP A 420 22.79 16.55 7.54
C ASP A 420 22.09 15.98 8.80
N VAL A 421 22.04 16.78 9.88
CA VAL A 421 21.33 16.45 11.13
C VAL A 421 20.54 17.65 11.66
N THR A 422 19.24 17.46 11.90
CA THR A 422 18.37 18.46 12.53
C THR A 422 17.80 17.94 13.85
N LEU A 423 17.82 18.78 14.88
CA LEU A 423 17.18 18.51 16.17
C LEU A 423 15.87 19.31 16.29
N LEU A 424 14.79 18.59 16.55
CA LEU A 424 13.46 19.14 16.77
C LEU A 424 12.95 18.77 18.16
N VAL A 425 12.21 19.68 18.78
CA VAL A 425 11.52 19.45 20.04
C VAL A 425 10.02 19.67 19.88
N ASN A 426 9.23 18.77 20.46
CA ASN A 426 7.78 18.88 20.53
C ASN A 426 7.34 18.88 22.00
N SER A 427 6.75 20.00 22.43
CA SER A 427 6.26 20.19 23.81
C SER A 427 4.72 20.14 23.88
N SER A 428 4.05 19.57 22.87
CA SER A 428 2.58 19.50 22.84
C SER A 428 2.03 18.42 23.80
N PRO A 429 1.02 18.74 24.63
CA PRO A 429 0.40 17.78 25.57
C PRO A 429 -0.21 16.54 24.89
N ASN A 430 -0.66 16.68 23.64
CA ASN A 430 -1.33 15.63 22.88
C ASN A 430 -0.39 14.46 22.52
N LYS A 431 0.92 14.73 22.36
CA LYS A 431 1.93 13.68 22.16
C LYS A 431 2.47 13.12 23.48
N MET A 432 2.07 13.69 24.62
CA MET A 432 2.55 13.35 25.96
C MET A 432 1.59 12.45 26.75
N MET A 433 0.27 12.60 26.57
CA MET A 433 -0.72 11.83 27.33
C MET A 433 -0.60 10.32 27.06
N GLY A 434 -0.11 9.58 28.06
CA GLY A 434 -0.09 8.11 28.09
C GLY A 434 1.28 7.47 27.92
N LEU A 435 2.35 8.26 27.68
CA LEU A 435 3.73 7.76 27.67
C LEU A 435 4.31 7.71 29.09
N ASN A 436 3.69 6.93 29.97
CA ASN A 436 4.30 6.58 31.25
C ASN A 436 5.39 5.52 31.00
N LEU A 437 6.48 5.90 30.34
CA LEU A 437 7.71 5.11 30.35
C LEU A 437 8.27 5.22 31.78
N GLY A 438 7.82 4.31 32.64
CA GLY A 438 8.28 4.22 34.01
C GLY A 438 9.75 3.79 34.03
N TYR A 439 10.66 4.76 34.10
CA TYR A 439 12.02 4.48 34.51
C TYR A 439 12.00 4.14 36.01
N ASN A 440 12.44 2.94 36.37
CA ASN A 440 12.44 2.43 37.76
C ASN A 440 13.39 3.17 38.72
N ASN A 441 13.87 4.37 38.37
CA ASN A 441 14.83 5.17 39.15
C ASN A 441 14.17 6.09 40.22
N GLY A 442 12.89 5.93 40.54
CA GLY A 442 12.25 6.69 41.62
C GLY A 442 12.06 8.20 41.35
N PHE A 443 12.40 8.68 40.16
CA PHE A 443 12.01 10.02 39.70
C PHE A 443 10.64 9.93 38.99
N PRO A 444 9.68 10.81 39.32
CA PRO A 444 8.48 10.92 38.49
C PRO A 444 8.91 11.35 37.09
N SER A 445 8.74 10.47 36.10
CA SER A 445 9.01 10.77 34.69
C SER A 445 7.98 11.79 34.22
N VAL A 446 8.26 13.08 34.44
CA VAL A 446 7.54 14.16 33.79
C VAL A 446 8.22 14.33 32.44
N THR A 447 7.85 13.51 31.46
CA THR A 447 8.26 13.74 30.07
C THR A 447 7.67 15.08 29.64
N SER A 448 8.48 16.15 29.71
CA SER A 448 8.05 17.52 29.40
C SER A 448 8.11 17.84 27.91
N SER A 449 8.75 17.00 27.10
CA SER A 449 8.94 17.18 25.66
C SER A 449 9.42 15.91 24.97
N VAL A 450 9.17 15.81 23.66
CA VAL A 450 9.72 14.79 22.76
C VAL A 450 10.85 15.43 21.96
N LEU A 451 12.03 14.81 21.97
CA LEU A 451 13.16 15.20 21.11
C LEU A 451 13.21 14.28 19.89
N CYS A 452 13.40 14.86 18.70
CA CYS A 452 13.59 14.13 17.45
C CYS A 452 14.89 14.58 16.80
N ALA A 453 15.80 13.64 16.58
CA ALA A 453 16.94 13.82 15.69
C ALA A 453 16.61 13.19 14.34
N LYS A 454 16.75 13.95 13.26
CA LYS A 454 16.49 13.48 11.91
C LYS A 454 17.70 13.76 11.01
N ALA A 455 17.98 12.83 10.10
CA ALA A 455 19.11 12.90 9.20
C ALA A 455 18.76 12.24 7.86
N SER A 456 19.39 12.70 6.79
CA SER A 456 19.35 12.05 5.48
C SER A 456 20.76 11.84 4.98
N MET A 457 21.03 10.67 4.40
CA MET A 457 22.34 10.34 3.82
C MET A 457 22.17 9.66 2.47
N LEU A 458 23.09 9.95 1.55
CA LEU A 458 23.17 9.27 0.27
C LEU A 458 24.14 8.08 0.38
N LEU A 459 23.62 6.88 0.12
CA LEU A 459 24.43 5.66 0.04
C LEU A 459 24.54 5.20 -1.41
N GLN A 460 25.77 4.99 -1.88
CA GLN A 460 26.02 4.52 -3.24
C GLN A 460 25.99 2.99 -3.30
N ASN A 461 25.31 2.44 -4.31
CA ASN A 461 25.30 1.01 -4.62
C ASN A 461 24.74 0.11 -3.49
N VAL A 462 23.77 0.61 -2.73
CA VAL A 462 23.13 -0.15 -1.65
C VAL A 462 21.65 -0.38 -1.98
N PRO A 463 21.24 -1.63 -2.30
CA PRO A 463 19.84 -1.96 -2.52
C PRO A 463 18.99 -1.78 -1.24
N PRO A 464 17.77 -1.22 -1.32
CA PRO A 464 16.92 -0.97 -0.15
C PRO A 464 16.66 -2.19 0.72
N ALA A 465 16.30 -3.33 0.11
CA ALA A 465 16.01 -4.58 0.84
C ALA A 465 17.23 -5.10 1.62
N ILE A 466 18.45 -4.95 1.08
CA ILE A 466 19.69 -5.40 1.73
C ILE A 466 20.00 -4.53 2.95
N LEU A 467 19.88 -3.21 2.83
CA LEU A 467 20.09 -2.31 3.96
C LEU A 467 19.01 -2.50 5.03
N LEU A 468 17.76 -2.72 4.63
CA LEU A 468 16.68 -3.05 5.55
C LEU A 468 17.02 -4.33 6.34
N ARG A 469 17.49 -5.39 5.66
CA ARG A 469 17.92 -6.64 6.30
C ARG A 469 19.06 -6.39 7.29
N PHE A 470 20.08 -5.63 6.88
CA PHE A 470 21.19 -5.25 7.76
C PHE A 470 20.69 -4.52 9.02
N LEU A 471 19.84 -3.50 8.89
CA LEU A 471 19.28 -2.76 10.03
C LEU A 471 18.50 -3.68 10.97
N ARG A 472 17.75 -4.64 10.42
CA ARG A 472 17.01 -5.64 11.21
C ARG A 472 17.94 -6.59 11.96
N GLU A 473 19.01 -7.07 11.33
CA GLU A 473 19.99 -7.97 11.95
C GLU A 473 20.81 -7.27 13.04
N HIS A 474 21.08 -5.98 12.87
CA HIS A 474 21.89 -5.14 13.78
C HIS A 474 21.05 -4.29 14.75
N ARG A 475 19.80 -4.69 15.05
CA ARG A 475 18.88 -3.96 15.94
C ARG A 475 19.47 -3.56 17.28
N SER A 476 20.26 -4.43 17.89
CA SER A 476 20.88 -4.18 19.19
C SER A 476 21.84 -3.00 19.19
N GLU A 477 22.31 -2.53 18.03
CA GLU A 477 23.25 -1.41 17.93
C GLU A 477 22.56 -0.04 17.96
N TRP A 478 21.30 0.03 17.51
CA TRP A 478 20.56 1.30 17.39
C TRP A 478 19.27 1.35 18.21
N ALA A 479 18.74 0.21 18.63
CA ALA A 479 17.56 0.13 19.50
C ALA A 479 17.93 0.06 21.00
N ASP A 480 19.22 0.15 21.33
CA ASP A 480 19.68 0.05 22.71
C ASP A 480 19.25 1.26 23.54
N THR A 481 18.43 1.04 24.57
CA THR A 481 18.01 2.08 25.51
C THR A 481 19.07 2.36 26.59
N SER A 482 20.22 1.68 26.58
CA SER A 482 21.32 1.89 27.54
C SER A 482 22.02 3.25 27.42
N ILE A 483 21.51 4.17 26.57
CA ILE A 483 21.81 5.60 26.62
C ILE A 483 21.79 6.13 28.06
N ASP A 484 20.95 5.60 28.95
CA ASP A 484 20.92 6.01 30.35
C ASP A 484 22.28 5.81 31.08
N ALA A 485 23.06 4.79 30.72
CA ALA A 485 24.41 4.59 31.27
C ALA A 485 25.45 5.55 30.68
N TYR A 486 25.33 5.88 29.39
CA TYR A 486 26.24 6.81 28.70
C TYR A 486 25.96 8.27 29.10
N SER A 487 24.68 8.64 29.20
CA SER A 487 24.19 9.93 29.69
C SER A 487 24.47 10.13 31.18
N ALA A 488 24.28 9.11 32.03
CA ALA A 488 24.68 9.16 33.43
C ALA A 488 26.20 9.29 33.61
N ALA A 489 27.00 8.73 32.70
CA ALA A 489 28.45 8.90 32.68
C ALA A 489 28.87 10.27 32.13
N ALA A 490 28.20 10.80 31.10
CA ALA A 490 28.47 12.10 30.51
C ALA A 490 28.13 13.26 31.46
N ILE A 491 27.06 13.14 32.26
CA ILE A 491 26.72 14.12 33.30
C ILE A 491 27.71 14.07 34.49
N LYS A 492 28.35 12.91 34.74
CA LYS A 492 29.36 12.75 35.80
C LYS A 492 30.79 13.08 35.35
N ALA A 493 31.07 13.12 34.05
CA ALA A 493 32.38 13.37 33.50
C ALA A 493 32.60 14.89 33.29
N GLY A 494 33.57 15.47 34.03
CA GLY A 494 34.13 16.77 33.72
C GLY A 494 34.81 16.80 32.34
N PRO A 495 35.32 17.96 31.86
CA PRO A 495 35.53 18.25 30.43
C PRO A 495 36.55 17.39 29.65
N CYS A 496 37.13 16.33 30.21
CA CYS A 496 38.16 15.52 29.56
C CYS A 496 38.18 14.07 30.07
N SER A 497 37.06 13.34 30.01
CA SER A 497 37.09 11.88 30.20
C SER A 497 36.06 11.19 29.31
N LEU A 498 36.51 10.57 28.23
CA LEU A 498 35.76 9.58 27.44
C LEU A 498 35.82 8.23 28.18
N PRO A 499 34.70 7.71 28.74
CA PRO A 499 34.65 6.32 29.18
C PRO A 499 34.37 5.44 27.95
N GLY A 500 35.23 4.45 27.71
CA GLY A 500 35.08 3.53 26.58
C GLY A 500 33.73 2.80 26.55
N ALA A 501 33.24 2.56 25.33
CA ALA A 501 31.99 1.84 25.06
C ALA A 501 31.95 0.51 25.83
N ARG A 502 31.05 0.41 26.82
CA ARG A 502 30.72 -0.87 27.43
C ARG A 502 29.66 -1.53 26.56
N VAL A 503 30.07 -2.52 25.78
CA VAL A 503 29.17 -3.39 25.01
C VAL A 503 28.36 -4.23 26.01
N GLY A 504 27.16 -3.76 26.35
CA GLY A 504 26.14 -4.57 26.99
C GLY A 504 25.50 -5.46 25.91
N GLY A 505 25.90 -6.73 25.85
CA GLY A 505 25.28 -7.66 24.91
C GLY A 505 23.84 -7.97 25.33
N TYR A 506 22.88 -7.76 24.44
CA TYR A 506 21.53 -8.27 24.61
C TYR A 506 21.54 -9.81 24.63
N GLY A 507 20.73 -10.39 25.52
CA GLY A 507 20.32 -11.79 25.41
C GLY A 507 19.37 -11.97 24.22
N GLY A 508 18.95 -13.21 23.95
CA GLY A 508 18.17 -13.56 22.76
C GLY A 508 16.99 -12.61 22.46
N GLN A 509 16.70 -12.40 21.18
CA GLN A 509 15.54 -11.62 20.73
C GLN A 509 14.36 -12.55 20.47
N VAL A 510 13.18 -12.21 20.96
CA VAL A 510 11.93 -12.92 20.62
C VAL A 510 11.10 -12.06 19.69
N ILE A 511 10.91 -12.55 18.46
CA ILE A 511 10.08 -11.89 17.44
C ILE A 511 8.68 -12.52 17.44
N LEU A 512 7.67 -11.69 17.65
CA LEU A 512 6.27 -12.06 17.66
C LEU A 512 5.56 -11.43 16.45
N PRO A 513 5.34 -12.19 15.35
CA PRO A 513 4.67 -11.65 14.16
C PRO A 513 3.18 -11.35 14.46
N LEU A 514 2.73 -10.13 14.13
CA LEU A 514 1.35 -9.66 14.34
C LEU A 514 0.48 -9.74 13.08
N ALA A 515 1.00 -9.26 11.95
CA ALA A 515 0.23 -9.10 10.72
C ALA A 515 1.14 -9.20 9.50
N HIS A 516 0.60 -9.72 8.39
CA HIS A 516 1.24 -9.67 7.07
C HIS A 516 0.20 -9.16 6.06
N THR A 517 0.61 -8.32 5.12
CA THR A 517 -0.24 -7.96 3.97
C THR A 517 -0.36 -9.15 3.01
N ILE A 518 -1.39 -9.12 2.17
CA ILE A 518 -1.79 -10.22 1.27
C ILE A 518 -0.65 -10.68 0.35
N GLU A 519 0.21 -9.74 -0.05
CA GLU A 519 1.33 -9.96 -0.95
C GLU A 519 2.68 -10.08 -0.20
N HIS A 520 2.67 -10.14 1.13
CA HIS A 520 3.85 -10.19 2.02
C HIS A 520 4.83 -9.01 1.85
N GLU A 521 4.40 -7.93 1.18
CA GLU A 521 5.23 -6.74 1.01
C GLU A 521 5.46 -6.00 2.31
N GLU A 522 4.51 -6.10 3.24
CA GLU A 522 4.57 -5.44 4.53
C GLU A 522 4.13 -6.38 5.64
N PHE A 523 4.77 -6.26 6.78
CA PHE A 523 4.40 -7.00 7.97
C PHE A 523 4.67 -6.19 9.22
N MET A 524 3.93 -6.55 10.27
CA MET A 524 4.04 -5.97 11.58
C MET A 524 4.44 -7.05 12.57
N GLU A 525 5.41 -6.73 13.44
CA GLU A 525 5.92 -7.63 14.47
C GLU A 525 6.12 -6.88 15.79
N VAL A 526 6.04 -7.61 16.90
CA VAL A 526 6.48 -7.14 18.22
C VAL A 526 7.80 -7.82 18.53
N ILE A 527 8.79 -7.03 18.86
CA ILE A 527 10.13 -7.52 19.20
C ILE A 527 10.31 -7.33 20.70
N LYS A 528 10.57 -8.43 21.40
CA LYS A 528 11.00 -8.41 22.80
C LYS A 528 12.53 -8.47 22.83
N LEU A 529 13.15 -7.44 23.40
CA LEU A 529 14.58 -7.35 23.64
C LEU A 529 14.85 -7.71 25.11
N GLU A 530 15.56 -8.82 25.33
CA GLU A 530 15.91 -9.28 26.68
C GLU A 530 17.22 -8.62 27.14
N ASN A 531 17.14 -7.83 28.21
CA ASN A 531 18.29 -7.14 28.76
C ASN A 531 19.06 -8.07 29.72
N MET A 532 20.26 -8.51 29.34
CA MET A 532 21.16 -9.28 30.20
C MET A 532 21.98 -8.34 31.09
N GLY A 533 21.32 -7.72 32.07
CA GLY A 533 22.02 -6.99 33.12
C GLY A 533 22.80 -7.95 34.01
N TYR A 534 24.13 -7.92 33.94
CA TYR A 534 24.96 -8.53 34.99
C TYR A 534 24.65 -7.84 36.31
N TYR A 535 24.18 -8.63 37.29
CA TYR A 535 23.95 -8.21 38.67
C TYR A 535 25.12 -7.35 39.18
N ARG A 536 24.84 -6.09 39.49
CA ARG A 536 25.64 -5.32 40.45
C ARG A 536 24.68 -4.73 41.46
N ASP A 537 25.08 -4.82 42.73
CA ASP A 537 24.38 -4.32 43.92
C ASP A 537 23.94 -2.87 43.75
N ASP A 538 22.73 -2.69 43.24
CA ASP A 538 21.73 -1.70 43.66
C ASP A 538 20.43 -2.05 42.89
N MET A 539 19.32 -2.19 43.63
CA MET A 539 18.07 -2.81 43.18
C MET A 539 17.37 -2.11 42.00
N THR A 540 17.78 -2.38 40.76
CA THR A 540 16.95 -2.14 39.58
C THR A 540 16.95 -3.38 38.70
N MET A 541 15.84 -4.13 38.70
CA MET A 541 15.62 -5.21 37.74
C MET A 541 15.52 -4.60 36.34
N PRO A 542 16.35 -5.01 35.36
CA PRO A 542 16.22 -4.53 34.00
C PRO A 542 14.89 -5.05 33.41
N GLY A 543 14.00 -4.14 33.03
CA GLY A 543 12.72 -4.49 32.38
C GLY A 543 12.93 -4.93 30.93
N ASP A 544 12.13 -5.89 30.48
CA ASP A 544 12.05 -6.27 29.08
C ASP A 544 11.56 -5.09 28.23
N ILE A 545 12.18 -4.84 27.08
CA ILE A 545 11.77 -3.79 26.14
C ILE A 545 10.97 -4.42 25.01
N PHE A 546 9.80 -3.84 24.70
CA PHE A 546 8.98 -4.26 23.58
C PHE A 546 8.95 -3.18 22.51
N LEU A 547 9.23 -3.56 21.27
CA LEU A 547 9.14 -2.68 20.10
C LEU A 547 8.03 -3.18 19.20
N LEU A 548 7.05 -2.33 18.91
CA LEU A 548 6.14 -2.53 17.80
C LEU A 548 6.83 -2.08 16.52
N GLN A 549 6.93 -2.94 15.52
CA GLN A 549 7.69 -2.67 14.30
C GLN A 549 6.85 -2.97 13.04
N LEU A 550 6.87 -2.04 12.10
CA LEU A 550 6.34 -2.15 10.74
C LEU A 550 7.52 -2.20 9.76
N CYS A 551 7.52 -3.22 8.90
CA CYS A 551 8.48 -3.38 7.81
C CYS A 551 7.77 -3.34 6.46
N SER A 552 8.39 -2.71 5.47
CA SER A 552 8.00 -2.79 4.05
C SER A 552 9.23 -2.92 3.14
N GLY A 553 9.06 -3.47 1.94
CA GLY A 553 10.13 -3.54 0.93
C GLY A 553 11.20 -4.59 1.22
N VAL A 554 10.80 -5.75 1.76
CA VAL A 554 11.72 -6.83 2.17
C VAL A 554 12.09 -7.77 1.01
N ASP A 555 11.36 -7.70 -0.11
CA ASP A 555 11.63 -8.55 -1.27
C ASP A 555 12.87 -8.07 -2.04
N GLU A 556 13.96 -8.82 -1.94
CA GLU A 556 15.21 -8.56 -2.66
C GLU A 556 15.06 -8.65 -4.18
N GLN A 557 13.99 -9.28 -4.69
CA GLN A 557 13.72 -9.41 -6.12
C GLN A 557 12.90 -8.22 -6.67
N ALA A 558 12.37 -7.36 -5.79
CA ALA A 558 11.56 -6.21 -6.16
C ALA A 558 12.45 -5.00 -6.51
N VAL A 559 12.97 -4.98 -7.73
CA VAL A 559 13.84 -3.92 -8.25
C VAL A 559 13.14 -2.56 -8.18
N GLY A 560 13.84 -1.53 -7.70
CA GLY A 560 13.35 -0.15 -7.66
C GLY A 560 12.28 0.13 -6.61
N THR A 561 12.11 -0.74 -5.60
CA THR A 561 11.15 -0.51 -4.50
C THR A 561 11.80 0.16 -3.29
N SER A 562 11.07 1.08 -2.66
CA SER A 562 11.46 1.65 -1.36
C SER A 562 11.28 0.65 -0.23
N ALA A 563 12.10 0.75 0.80
CA ALA A 563 12.00 -0.04 2.03
C ALA A 563 11.83 0.86 3.26
N GLU A 564 11.04 0.42 4.24
CA GLU A 564 10.85 1.13 5.51
C GLU A 564 10.96 0.18 6.70
N LEU A 565 11.59 0.66 7.77
CA LEU A 565 11.63 0.04 9.09
C LEU A 565 11.15 1.08 10.11
N ILE A 566 9.88 1.05 10.48
CA ILE A 566 9.29 1.98 11.44
C ILE A 566 9.00 1.22 12.72
N PHE A 567 9.40 1.75 13.87
CA PHE A 567 9.18 1.12 15.15
C PHE A 567 8.78 2.13 16.23
N ALA A 568 8.10 1.65 17.26
CA ALA A 568 7.78 2.44 18.44
C ALA A 568 7.93 1.57 19.70
N PRO A 569 8.48 2.11 20.81
CA PRO A 569 8.47 1.42 22.09
C PRO A 569 7.03 1.26 22.58
N ILE A 570 6.71 0.08 23.10
CA ILE A 570 5.41 -0.26 23.69
C ILE A 570 5.62 -0.95 25.03
N ASP A 571 4.58 -0.96 25.87
CA ASP A 571 4.55 -1.74 27.10
C ASP A 571 3.93 -3.13 26.86
N ALA A 572 4.19 -4.09 27.75
CA ALA A 572 3.57 -5.41 27.74
C ALA A 572 2.02 -5.32 27.81
N SER A 573 1.47 -4.24 28.36
CA SER A 573 0.03 -3.97 28.44
C SER A 573 -0.56 -3.19 27.24
N PHE A 574 0.20 -3.02 26.14
CA PHE A 574 -0.16 -2.15 25.01
C PHE A 574 -1.58 -2.36 24.44
N SER A 575 -2.42 -1.33 24.56
CA SER A 575 -3.75 -1.24 23.94
C SER A 575 -3.70 -0.62 22.54
N ASP A 576 -4.69 -0.93 21.68
CA ASP A 576 -4.76 -0.37 20.30
C ASP A 576 -4.77 1.17 20.26
N ASP A 577 -5.27 1.82 21.31
CA ASP A 577 -5.41 3.29 21.39
C ASP A 577 -4.26 3.96 22.15
N ALA A 578 -3.26 3.21 22.63
CA ALA A 578 -2.15 3.79 23.38
C ALA A 578 -1.32 4.72 22.48
N PRO A 579 -0.81 5.85 23.00
CA PRO A 579 0.07 6.72 22.23
C PRO A 579 1.32 5.95 21.82
N ILE A 580 1.82 6.25 20.62
CA ILE A 580 3.06 5.68 20.08
C ILE A 580 3.96 6.82 19.64
N LEU A 581 5.27 6.65 19.83
CA LEU A 581 6.30 7.54 19.32
C LEU A 581 7.11 6.79 18.27
N PRO A 582 6.74 6.91 16.98
CA PRO A 582 7.43 6.19 15.92
C PRO A 582 8.81 6.81 15.65
N SER A 583 9.79 5.94 15.46
CA SER A 583 11.12 6.21 14.92
C SER A 583 11.39 5.21 13.81
N GLY A 584 12.41 5.43 12.98
CA GLY A 584 12.65 4.48 11.91
C GLY A 584 13.63 4.91 10.84
N PHE A 585 13.70 4.06 9.83
CA PHE A 585 14.52 4.23 8.65
C PHE A 585 13.64 4.12 7.41
N ARG A 586 13.82 5.05 6.48
CA ARG A 586 13.22 5.01 5.15
C ARG A 586 14.34 5.01 4.12
N ILE A 587 14.31 4.02 3.24
CA ILE A 587 15.34 3.80 2.23
C ILE A 587 14.65 3.91 0.87
N ILE A 588 14.99 4.94 0.12
CA ILE A 588 14.37 5.22 -1.18
C ILE A 588 15.45 5.11 -2.26
N PRO A 589 15.26 4.27 -3.29
CA PRO A 589 16.17 4.25 -4.41
C PRO A 589 16.06 5.58 -5.17
N LEU A 590 17.22 6.19 -5.44
CA LEU A 590 17.35 7.29 -6.37
C LEU A 590 17.83 6.67 -7.68
N ASP A 591 16.90 6.32 -8.56
CA ASP A 591 17.26 5.76 -9.84
C ASP A 591 18.10 6.80 -10.61
N SER A 592 19.38 6.49 -10.85
CA SER A 592 20.17 7.26 -11.81
C SER A 592 19.53 7.06 -13.19
N ALA A 593 19.53 8.10 -14.01
CA ALA A 593 18.94 8.19 -15.35
C ALA A 593 19.50 7.19 -16.41
N THR A 594 19.96 6.02 -16.00
CA THR A 594 20.50 4.93 -16.81
C THR A 594 19.49 3.82 -17.10
N ALA A 595 18.19 4.10 -17.03
CA ALA A 595 17.15 3.29 -17.68
C ALA A 595 16.76 3.86 -19.06
N SER A 596 17.63 4.69 -19.65
CA SER A 596 17.53 5.16 -21.05
C SER A 596 18.12 4.17 -22.06
N LEU A 597 18.49 2.94 -21.66
CA LEU A 597 18.96 1.89 -22.56
C LEU A 597 18.56 0.49 -22.05
N LEU A 598 17.40 -0.01 -22.50
CA LEU A 598 17.24 -1.29 -23.21
C LEU A 598 15.78 -1.53 -23.63
#